data_AF-A0A5J4UDS9-F1
#
_entry.id   AF-A0A5J4UDS9-F1
#
_cell.length_a   1.000
_cell.length_b   1.000
_cell.length_c   1.000
_cell.angle_alpha   90.00
_cell.angle_beta   90.00
_cell.angle_gamma   90.00
#
_symmetry.space_group_name_H-M   'P 1'
#
loop_
_entity.id
_entity.type
_entity.pdbx_description
1 polymer ?
#
loop_
_entity_poly.entity_id
_entity_poly.type
_entity_poly.pdbx_seq_one_letter_code
_entity_poly.pdbx_strand_id
1 'polypeptide(L)'
;MEGGELIMKGSCIFRNCSSQYEAGGIWIDLNQGGLINISNMKVKSCKAITDGGGMFLSSGLGSKIILDKSEIYQCESNGNGGGIYSQIFMYSESRFIIKDTIIHECKSTNQSQYSYPESGFGGGIFLICDGKYYPSSKNLDFHGMKIYNNSADKFGQSLYVVMNNVSEWCQYGILGEYVKGNYSDTYSNETDIEGIAMNMNTFNSATQQLIQQKQQPLELFWRILGILNKANVIAKVSMTKTKLSFILEGQNMIS
;
A
#
# COMPACT_ATOMS: atom_id res chain seq x y z
N MET A 1 -18.00 -0.19 -20.92
CA MET A 1 -17.34 -0.56 -22.19
C MET A 1 -16.51 -1.81 -21.94
N GLU A 2 -16.84 -2.94 -22.55
CA GLU A 2 -15.89 -4.07 -22.58
C GLU A 2 -14.68 -3.64 -23.43
N GLY A 3 -13.46 -3.77 -22.89
CA GLY A 3 -12.23 -3.46 -23.62
C GLY A 3 -12.01 -1.98 -23.98
N GLY A 4 -12.68 -1.04 -23.32
CA GLY A 4 -12.49 0.40 -23.56
C GLY A 4 -11.12 0.91 -23.11
N GLU A 5 -10.54 1.87 -23.84
CA GLU A 5 -9.26 2.49 -23.49
C GLU A 5 -9.42 4.00 -23.26
N LEU A 6 -8.89 4.48 -22.13
CA LEU A 6 -8.68 5.90 -21.87
C LEU A 6 -7.18 6.17 -21.69
N ILE A 7 -6.64 7.00 -22.58
CA ILE A 7 -5.26 7.48 -22.51
C ILE A 7 -5.29 8.97 -22.21
N MET A 8 -4.69 9.37 -21.09
CA MET A 8 -4.44 10.78 -20.78
C MET A 8 -2.95 11.09 -20.93
N LYS A 9 -2.64 11.99 -21.86
CA LYS A 9 -1.30 12.48 -22.16
C LYS A 9 -1.28 14.00 -22.05
N GLY A 10 -0.16 14.54 -21.58
CA GLY A 10 0.00 15.98 -21.35
C GLY A 10 -0.34 16.39 -19.92
N SER A 11 -0.14 17.67 -19.60
CA SER A 11 -0.35 18.16 -18.24
C SER A 11 -1.85 18.37 -17.97
N CYS A 12 -2.46 17.45 -17.22
CA CYS A 12 -3.83 17.57 -16.72
C CYS A 12 -3.80 17.89 -15.23
N ILE A 13 -4.59 18.85 -14.78
CA ILE A 13 -4.64 19.26 -13.37
C ILE A 13 -6.09 19.24 -12.88
N PHE A 14 -6.35 18.39 -11.89
CA PHE A 14 -7.58 18.35 -11.10
C PHE A 14 -7.26 19.00 -9.76
N ARG A 15 -7.95 20.08 -9.39
CA ARG A 15 -7.62 20.82 -8.17
C ARG A 15 -8.87 21.34 -7.46
N ASN A 16 -8.86 21.27 -6.13
CA ASN A 16 -9.94 21.79 -5.27
C ASN A 16 -11.32 21.20 -5.63
N CYS A 17 -11.35 19.95 -6.08
CA CYS A 17 -12.58 19.25 -6.40
C CYS A 17 -13.11 18.56 -5.12
N SER A 18 -14.42 18.49 -4.94
CA SER A 18 -15.04 17.89 -3.77
C SER A 18 -16.24 17.04 -4.13
N SER A 19 -16.34 15.85 -3.55
CA SER A 19 -17.46 14.93 -3.70
C SER A 19 -18.17 14.71 -2.36
N GLN A 20 -19.49 14.58 -2.39
CA GLN A 20 -20.28 14.13 -1.22
C GLN A 20 -20.26 12.61 -1.04
N TYR A 21 -19.64 11.90 -1.98
CA TYR A 21 -19.43 10.46 -1.97
C TYR A 21 -17.94 10.19 -2.20
N GLU A 22 -17.59 9.22 -3.04
CA GLU A 22 -16.22 8.88 -3.35
C GLU A 22 -15.62 9.83 -4.40
N ALA A 23 -14.30 9.77 -4.58
CA ALA A 23 -13.56 10.43 -5.65
C ALA A 23 -13.68 11.96 -5.67
N GLY A 24 -12.89 12.64 -4.84
CA GLY A 24 -12.89 14.11 -4.86
C GLY A 24 -12.45 14.67 -6.21
N GLY A 25 -11.45 14.06 -6.87
CA GLY A 25 -10.93 14.49 -8.17
C GLY A 25 -11.36 13.61 -9.35
N ILE A 26 -11.04 12.32 -9.32
CA ILE A 26 -11.23 11.41 -10.47
C ILE A 26 -11.88 10.11 -10.03
N TRP A 27 -13.02 9.81 -10.62
CA TRP A 27 -13.65 8.49 -10.53
C TRP A 27 -13.31 7.65 -11.75
N ILE A 28 -12.80 6.45 -11.52
CA ILE A 28 -12.55 5.44 -12.53
C ILE A 28 -13.31 4.16 -12.16
N ASP A 29 -14.13 3.70 -13.09
CA ASP A 29 -14.74 2.38 -13.03
C ASP A 29 -14.53 1.67 -14.36
N LEU A 30 -13.64 0.68 -14.36
CA LEU A 30 -13.32 -0.11 -15.55
C LEU A 30 -14.18 -1.36 -15.59
N ASN A 31 -14.80 -1.59 -16.74
CA ASN A 31 -15.44 -2.87 -17.04
C ASN A 31 -14.37 -3.85 -17.58
N GLN A 32 -14.78 -5.09 -17.83
CA GLN A 32 -13.86 -6.16 -18.22
C GLN A 32 -12.93 -5.78 -19.38
N GLY A 33 -11.63 -6.01 -19.20
CA GLY A 33 -10.57 -5.74 -20.17
C GLY A 33 -10.24 -4.27 -20.41
N GLY A 34 -10.79 -3.34 -19.63
CA GLY A 34 -10.55 -1.90 -19.81
C GLY A 34 -9.11 -1.49 -19.54
N LEU A 35 -8.61 -0.47 -20.25
CA LEU A 35 -7.27 0.09 -20.07
C LEU A 35 -7.35 1.57 -19.70
N ILE A 36 -6.68 1.94 -18.62
CA ILE A 36 -6.38 3.33 -18.27
C ILE A 36 -4.88 3.51 -18.21
N ASN A 37 -4.42 4.49 -18.98
CA ASN A 37 -3.03 4.92 -18.96
C ASN A 37 -3.00 6.45 -18.80
N ILE A 38 -2.70 6.89 -17.58
CA ILE A 38 -2.66 8.30 -17.23
C ILE A 38 -1.21 8.69 -16.99
N SER A 39 -0.76 9.71 -17.72
CA SER A 39 0.58 10.26 -17.58
C SER A 39 0.56 11.77 -17.38
N ASN A 40 1.48 12.31 -16.58
CA ASN A 40 1.65 13.76 -16.37
C ASN A 40 0.42 14.45 -15.74
N MET A 41 -0.31 13.73 -14.89
CA MET A 41 -1.49 14.24 -14.18
C MET A 41 -1.09 14.83 -12.82
N LYS A 42 -1.81 15.88 -12.40
CA LYS A 42 -1.82 16.35 -11.01
C LYS A 42 -3.22 16.29 -10.42
N VAL A 43 -3.37 15.69 -9.24
CA VAL A 43 -4.60 15.73 -8.44
C VAL A 43 -4.25 16.40 -7.12
N LYS A 44 -4.82 17.59 -6.88
CA LYS A 44 -4.39 18.47 -5.79
C LYS A 44 -5.57 18.93 -4.93
N SER A 45 -5.45 18.83 -3.61
CA SER A 45 -6.42 19.45 -2.69
C SER A 45 -7.86 19.00 -2.95
N CYS A 46 -8.03 17.76 -3.41
CA CYS A 46 -9.33 17.17 -3.68
C CYS A 46 -9.88 16.49 -2.41
N LYS A 47 -11.20 16.46 -2.25
CA LYS A 47 -11.85 15.92 -1.05
C LYS A 47 -13.02 15.00 -1.34
N ALA A 48 -13.14 13.91 -0.59
CA ALA A 48 -14.28 12.98 -0.64
C ALA A 48 -14.83 12.77 0.78
N ILE A 49 -16.17 12.67 0.91
CA ILE A 49 -16.80 12.32 2.19
C ILE A 49 -16.66 10.81 2.48
N THR A 50 -16.54 9.98 1.45
CA THR A 50 -16.22 8.56 1.63
C THR A 50 -14.80 8.30 1.15
N ASP A 51 -14.60 7.43 0.18
CA ASP A 51 -13.29 6.91 -0.19
C ASP A 51 -12.62 7.71 -1.32
N GLY A 52 -11.29 7.72 -1.36
CA GLY A 52 -10.55 8.27 -2.49
C GLY A 52 -10.61 9.79 -2.57
N GLY A 53 -9.95 10.50 -1.65
CA GLY A 53 -9.97 11.96 -1.61
C GLY A 53 -9.50 12.58 -2.93
N GLY A 54 -8.46 12.03 -3.54
CA GLY A 54 -8.01 12.38 -4.88
C GLY A 54 -8.69 11.54 -5.97
N MET A 55 -8.57 10.22 -5.85
CA MET A 55 -9.03 9.27 -6.87
C MET A 55 -9.73 8.07 -6.26
N PHE A 56 -10.76 7.60 -6.95
CA PHE A 56 -11.37 6.29 -6.71
C PHE A 56 -11.18 5.41 -7.94
N LEU A 57 -10.64 4.21 -7.74
CA LEU A 57 -10.36 3.25 -8.81
C LEU A 57 -11.08 1.92 -8.53
N SER A 58 -12.01 1.55 -9.40
CA SER A 58 -12.62 0.21 -9.44
C SER A 58 -12.23 -0.48 -10.75
N SER A 59 -11.67 -1.68 -10.67
CA SER A 59 -11.20 -2.40 -11.85
C SER A 59 -11.90 -3.74 -12.06
N GLY A 60 -12.72 -3.88 -13.09
CA GLY A 60 -13.27 -5.17 -13.52
C GLY A 60 -12.19 -6.15 -13.99
N LEU A 61 -12.59 -7.40 -14.28
CA LEU A 61 -11.68 -8.47 -14.70
C LEU A 61 -10.83 -8.09 -15.92
N GLY A 62 -9.52 -8.29 -15.85
CA GLY A 62 -8.58 -8.09 -16.95
C GLY A 62 -8.22 -6.63 -17.19
N SER A 63 -8.69 -5.73 -16.32
CA SER A 63 -8.48 -4.30 -16.46
C SER A 63 -7.04 -3.91 -16.13
N LYS A 64 -6.50 -2.92 -16.84
CA LYS A 64 -5.14 -2.44 -16.70
C LYS A 64 -5.15 -0.97 -16.33
N ILE A 65 -4.58 -0.63 -15.18
CA ILE A 65 -4.43 0.75 -14.70
C ILE A 65 -2.94 1.05 -14.61
N ILE A 66 -2.51 2.11 -15.29
CA ILE A 66 -1.14 2.59 -15.28
C ILE A 66 -1.15 4.07 -14.92
N LEU A 67 -0.48 4.41 -13.82
CA LEU A 67 -0.20 5.79 -13.40
C LEU A 67 1.28 6.08 -13.59
N ASP A 68 1.59 7.07 -14.42
CA ASP A 68 2.97 7.42 -14.77
C ASP A 68 3.21 8.93 -14.62
N LYS A 69 4.39 9.33 -14.18
CA LYS A 69 4.83 10.75 -14.12
C LYS A 69 3.79 11.69 -13.51
N SER A 70 3.05 11.23 -12.50
CA SER A 70 1.90 11.94 -11.95
C SER A 70 2.14 12.37 -10.50
N GLU A 71 1.32 13.27 -9.98
CA GLU A 71 1.44 13.79 -8.62
C GLU A 71 0.05 13.90 -7.97
N ILE A 72 -0.16 13.24 -6.83
CA ILE A 72 -1.43 13.24 -6.09
C ILE A 72 -1.13 13.74 -4.70
N TYR A 73 -1.68 14.89 -4.33
CA TYR A 73 -1.24 15.55 -3.10
C TYR A 73 -2.27 16.43 -2.43
N GLN A 74 -2.12 16.57 -1.11
CA GLN A 74 -3.03 17.36 -0.26
C GLN A 74 -4.50 16.92 -0.37
N CYS A 75 -4.75 15.67 -0.76
CA CYS A 75 -6.09 15.13 -0.92
C CYS A 75 -6.60 14.53 0.40
N GLU A 76 -7.90 14.61 0.64
CA GLU A 76 -8.50 14.20 1.92
C GLU A 76 -9.75 13.34 1.72
N SER A 77 -9.82 12.21 2.42
CA SER A 77 -11.01 11.36 2.48
C SER A 77 -11.52 11.29 3.93
N ASN A 78 -12.85 11.32 4.12
CA ASN A 78 -13.46 10.91 5.40
C ASN A 78 -13.82 9.40 5.40
N GLY A 79 -13.33 8.68 4.39
CA GLY A 79 -13.22 7.23 4.27
C GLY A 79 -11.76 6.82 4.14
N ASN A 80 -11.50 5.79 3.35
CA ASN A 80 -10.18 5.22 3.08
C ASN A 80 -9.52 5.82 1.85
N GLY A 81 -8.18 5.83 1.81
CA GLY A 81 -7.44 6.29 0.64
C GLY A 81 -7.52 7.81 0.48
N GLY A 82 -6.76 8.55 1.29
CA GLY A 82 -6.78 10.02 1.22
C GLY A 82 -6.38 10.55 -0.16
N GLY A 83 -5.36 9.93 -0.76
CA GLY A 83 -4.98 10.15 -2.16
C GLY A 83 -5.78 9.27 -3.10
N ILE A 84 -5.64 7.96 -2.96
CA ILE A 84 -6.22 6.95 -3.85
C ILE A 84 -6.91 5.87 -3.02
N TYR A 85 -8.18 5.62 -3.33
CA TYR A 85 -8.82 4.35 -3.04
C TYR A 85 -8.77 3.47 -4.28
N SER A 86 -8.41 2.20 -4.13
CA SER A 86 -8.35 1.26 -5.24
C SER A 86 -8.89 -0.12 -4.87
N GLN A 87 -9.79 -0.63 -5.70
CA GLN A 87 -10.32 -1.98 -5.64
C GLN A 87 -10.01 -2.71 -6.95
N ILE A 88 -9.11 -3.70 -6.87
CA ILE A 88 -8.59 -4.42 -8.03
C ILE A 88 -8.99 -5.90 -7.95
N PHE A 89 -9.75 -6.37 -8.94
CA PHE A 89 -10.17 -7.77 -9.02
C PHE A 89 -9.10 -8.62 -9.74
N MET A 90 -8.45 -9.52 -9.01
CA MET A 90 -7.29 -10.36 -9.40
C MET A 90 -7.64 -11.66 -10.13
N TYR A 91 -8.89 -11.93 -10.51
CA TYR A 91 -9.29 -13.21 -11.13
C TYR A 91 -8.83 -13.40 -12.61
N SER A 92 -7.92 -12.57 -13.11
CA SER A 92 -7.50 -12.49 -14.52
C SER A 92 -6.19 -11.68 -14.66
N GLU A 93 -5.72 -11.38 -15.89
CA GLU A 93 -4.54 -10.54 -16.17
C GLU A 93 -4.70 -9.04 -15.80
N SER A 94 -5.52 -8.72 -14.77
CA SER A 94 -5.70 -7.36 -14.28
C SER A 94 -4.37 -6.78 -13.82
N ARG A 95 -4.10 -5.51 -14.10
CA ARG A 95 -2.85 -4.85 -13.70
C ARG A 95 -3.12 -3.53 -13.01
N PHE A 96 -2.34 -3.25 -11.97
CA PHE A 96 -2.23 -1.92 -11.39
C PHE A 96 -0.76 -1.57 -11.20
N ILE A 97 -0.28 -0.61 -12.00
CA ILE A 97 1.12 -0.23 -12.08
C ILE A 97 1.27 1.25 -11.75
N ILE A 98 2.12 1.56 -10.77
CA ILE A 98 2.54 2.91 -10.41
C ILE A 98 4.02 3.05 -10.75
N LYS A 99 4.31 3.81 -11.80
CA LYS A 99 5.66 4.13 -12.25
C LYS A 99 6.15 5.39 -11.55
N ASP A 100 6.57 6.42 -12.26
CA ASP A 100 7.16 7.64 -11.68
C ASP A 100 6.11 8.59 -11.05
N THR A 101 5.31 8.11 -10.10
CA THR A 101 4.22 8.87 -9.48
C THR A 101 4.52 9.21 -8.03
N ILE A 102 4.25 10.47 -7.65
CA ILE A 102 4.46 10.98 -6.29
C ILE A 102 3.11 11.14 -5.59
N ILE A 103 2.98 10.60 -4.38
CA ILE A 103 1.76 10.67 -3.56
C ILE A 103 2.11 11.19 -2.18
N HIS A 104 1.69 12.41 -1.85
CA HIS A 104 2.14 13.05 -0.61
C HIS A 104 1.13 13.97 0.04
N GLU A 105 1.28 14.19 1.34
CA GLU A 105 0.40 15.08 2.11
C GLU A 105 -1.10 14.72 2.03
N CYS A 106 -1.42 13.47 1.69
CA CYS A 106 -2.79 13.01 1.63
C CYS A 106 -3.25 12.48 2.99
N LYS A 107 -4.55 12.59 3.26
CA LYS A 107 -5.13 12.26 4.57
C LYS A 107 -6.37 11.39 4.45
N SER A 108 -6.40 10.28 5.19
CA SER A 108 -7.60 9.48 5.39
C SER A 108 -8.06 9.63 6.84
N THR A 109 -9.29 10.07 7.04
CA THR A 109 -9.89 10.26 8.36
C THR A 109 -11.04 9.32 8.62
N ASN A 110 -11.30 9.03 9.89
CA ASN A 110 -12.45 8.26 10.34
C ASN A 110 -13.50 9.22 10.91
N GLN A 111 -14.54 9.53 10.14
CA GLN A 111 -15.70 10.28 10.66
C GLN A 111 -16.84 9.35 11.06
N SER A 112 -17.16 9.36 12.35
CA SER A 112 -18.20 8.55 13.00
C SER A 112 -19.65 8.84 12.58
N GLN A 113 -19.87 9.81 11.68
CA GLN A 113 -21.21 10.23 11.25
C GLN A 113 -21.78 9.37 10.11
N TYR A 114 -20.94 8.58 9.45
CA TYR A 114 -21.34 7.69 8.36
C TYR A 114 -21.10 6.23 8.74
N SER A 115 -21.99 5.35 8.30
CA SER A 115 -22.20 3.99 8.83
C SER A 115 -21.12 2.95 8.46
N TYR A 116 -19.85 3.36 8.38
CA TYR A 116 -18.70 2.50 8.10
C TYR A 116 -17.72 2.56 9.29
N PRO A 117 -17.78 1.58 10.22
CA PRO A 117 -16.84 1.54 11.34
C PRO A 117 -15.37 1.34 10.90
N GLU A 118 -15.13 0.97 9.64
CA GLU A 118 -13.83 0.63 9.06
C GLU A 118 -13.28 1.63 8.03
N SER A 119 -13.31 2.93 8.35
CA SER A 119 -12.61 3.99 7.61
C SER A 119 -11.34 4.49 8.30
N GLY A 120 -10.56 5.34 7.63
CA GLY A 120 -9.34 5.93 8.18
C GLY A 120 -8.06 5.17 7.86
N PHE A 121 -8.07 4.28 6.86
CA PHE A 121 -6.90 3.51 6.43
C PHE A 121 -6.27 4.10 5.16
N GLY A 122 -4.94 4.02 5.04
CA GLY A 122 -4.25 4.36 3.80
C GLY A 122 -4.30 5.85 3.48
N GLY A 123 -3.52 6.67 4.17
CA GLY A 123 -3.53 8.13 3.97
C GLY A 123 -3.19 8.53 2.53
N GLY A 124 -2.20 7.86 1.93
CA GLY A 124 -1.89 7.99 0.51
C GLY A 124 -2.73 7.05 -0.34
N ILE A 125 -2.60 5.75 -0.12
CA ILE A 125 -3.30 4.70 -0.87
C ILE A 125 -3.96 3.72 0.10
N PHE A 126 -5.23 3.43 -0.17
CA PHE A 126 -5.89 2.22 0.32
C PHE A 126 -6.13 1.28 -0.86
N LEU A 127 -5.60 0.06 -0.76
CA LEU A 127 -5.63 -0.95 -1.82
C LEU A 127 -6.36 -2.20 -1.34
N ILE A 128 -7.45 -2.56 -2.03
CA ILE A 128 -8.09 -3.87 -1.94
C ILE A 128 -7.74 -4.65 -3.19
N CYS A 129 -7.14 -5.83 -3.00
CA CYS A 129 -6.96 -6.82 -4.07
C CYS A 129 -7.87 -8.02 -3.78
N ASP A 130 -8.96 -8.16 -4.55
CA ASP A 130 -9.90 -9.26 -4.39
C ASP A 130 -9.61 -10.41 -5.35
N GLY A 131 -9.74 -11.64 -4.89
CA GLY A 131 -9.33 -12.83 -5.63
C GLY A 131 -7.90 -13.30 -5.32
N LYS A 132 -7.39 -14.23 -6.16
CA LYS A 132 -6.08 -14.86 -5.97
C LYS A 132 -5.03 -14.13 -6.78
N TYR A 133 -3.97 -13.68 -6.09
CA TYR A 133 -2.81 -13.13 -6.75
C TYR A 133 -1.83 -14.23 -7.14
N TYR A 134 -1.18 -14.04 -8.29
CA TYR A 134 -0.16 -14.95 -8.80
C TYR A 134 1.12 -14.15 -9.02
N PRO A 135 2.17 -14.35 -8.21
CA PRO A 135 3.41 -13.55 -8.29
C PRO A 135 4.04 -13.49 -9.69
N SER A 136 3.98 -14.59 -10.45
CA SER A 136 4.53 -14.67 -11.81
C SER A 136 3.88 -13.71 -12.82
N SER A 137 2.73 -13.12 -12.48
CA SER A 137 1.96 -12.27 -13.38
C SER A 137 2.52 -10.85 -13.54
N LYS A 138 3.34 -10.36 -12.59
CA LYS A 138 3.83 -8.96 -12.56
C LYS A 138 2.72 -7.92 -12.69
N ASN A 139 1.56 -8.25 -12.15
CA ASN A 139 0.33 -7.48 -12.33
C ASN A 139 0.21 -6.32 -11.34
N LEU A 140 0.90 -6.37 -10.20
CA LEU A 140 0.96 -5.30 -9.20
C LEU A 140 2.40 -4.83 -9.08
N ASP A 141 2.66 -3.57 -9.43
CA ASP A 141 4.01 -3.01 -9.45
C ASP A 141 3.97 -1.54 -9.01
N PHE A 142 4.37 -1.29 -7.76
CA PHE A 142 4.46 0.04 -7.16
C PHE A 142 5.92 0.51 -7.00
N HIS A 143 6.89 -0.15 -7.64
CA HIS A 143 8.31 0.15 -7.48
C HIS A 143 8.63 1.62 -7.81
N GLY A 144 8.06 2.18 -8.88
CA GLY A 144 8.36 3.56 -9.28
C GLY A 144 7.81 4.64 -8.34
N MET A 145 6.94 4.27 -7.40
CA MET A 145 6.20 5.21 -6.57
C MET A 145 7.10 5.93 -5.55
N LYS A 146 6.82 7.21 -5.33
CA LYS A 146 7.29 7.95 -4.15
C LYS A 146 6.09 8.34 -3.30
N ILE A 147 6.04 7.88 -2.06
CA ILE A 147 4.95 8.11 -1.13
C ILE A 147 5.51 8.61 0.21
N TYR A 148 5.03 9.76 0.70
CA TYR A 148 5.56 10.37 1.94
C TYR A 148 4.61 11.42 2.52
N ASN A 149 4.79 11.75 3.81
CA ASN A 149 4.01 12.77 4.52
C ASN A 149 2.49 12.57 4.47
N ASN A 150 2.03 11.35 4.23
CA ASN A 150 0.61 11.02 4.29
C ASN A 150 0.21 10.69 5.72
N SER A 151 -1.08 10.76 6.02
CA SER A 151 -1.60 10.40 7.35
C SER A 151 -2.92 9.64 7.26
N ALA A 152 -3.04 8.62 8.09
CA ALA A 152 -4.25 7.85 8.28
C ALA A 152 -4.65 7.94 9.76
N ASP A 153 -5.94 8.03 10.06
CA ASP A 153 -6.42 8.00 11.45
C ASP A 153 -6.27 6.61 12.08
N LYS A 154 -6.16 5.55 11.25
CA LYS A 154 -5.92 4.16 11.67
C LYS A 154 -4.53 3.67 11.26
N PHE A 155 -4.45 2.89 10.18
CA PHE A 155 -3.28 2.12 9.79
C PHE A 155 -2.87 2.44 8.36
N GLY A 156 -1.59 2.24 8.07
CA GLY A 156 -0.97 2.53 6.78
C GLY A 156 -1.00 4.03 6.51
N GLN A 157 -0.11 4.79 7.15
CA GLN A 157 -0.04 6.24 6.97
C GLN A 157 0.06 6.60 5.48
N SER A 158 0.87 5.86 4.74
CA SER A 158 1.03 5.98 3.30
C SER A 158 0.25 4.92 2.55
N LEU A 159 0.44 3.63 2.84
CA LEU A 159 -0.20 2.53 2.13
C LEU A 159 -0.85 1.55 3.11
N TYR A 160 -2.12 1.23 2.90
CA TYR A 160 -2.79 0.12 3.56
C TYR A 160 -3.33 -0.89 2.55
N VAL A 161 -3.01 -2.17 2.73
CA VAL A 161 -3.35 -3.24 1.78
C VAL A 161 -4.27 -4.29 2.41
N VAL A 162 -5.39 -4.58 1.75
CA VAL A 162 -6.28 -5.71 2.05
C VAL A 162 -6.20 -6.71 0.92
N MET A 163 -5.58 -7.87 1.18
CA MET A 163 -5.29 -8.84 0.14
C MET A 163 -5.05 -10.23 0.73
N ASN A 164 -5.73 -11.28 0.23
CA ASN A 164 -5.55 -12.66 0.71
C ASN A 164 -4.09 -13.12 0.69
N ASN A 165 -3.41 -12.89 -0.44
CA ASN A 165 -2.04 -13.33 -0.70
C ASN A 165 -1.03 -12.17 -0.56
N VAL A 166 -1.23 -11.26 0.40
CA VAL A 166 -0.36 -10.08 0.58
C VAL A 166 1.11 -10.46 0.79
N SER A 167 1.37 -11.56 1.51
CA SER A 167 2.73 -12.07 1.71
C SER A 167 3.39 -12.50 0.41
N GLU A 168 2.65 -13.12 -0.51
CA GLU A 168 3.17 -13.54 -1.81
C GLU A 168 3.54 -12.35 -2.71
N TRP A 169 2.77 -11.25 -2.64
CA TRP A 169 3.13 -10.01 -3.32
C TRP A 169 4.38 -9.37 -2.71
N CYS A 170 4.44 -9.30 -1.39
CA CYS A 170 5.58 -8.75 -0.65
C CYS A 170 6.87 -9.56 -0.85
N GLN A 171 6.78 -10.88 -0.98
CA GLN A 171 7.92 -11.78 -1.18
C GLN A 171 8.34 -11.90 -2.65
N TYR A 172 7.53 -11.38 -3.58
CA TYR A 172 7.86 -11.43 -4.99
C TYR A 172 8.98 -10.43 -5.33
N GLY A 173 9.90 -10.87 -6.19
CA GLY A 173 11.08 -10.09 -6.55
C GLY A 173 12.16 -10.15 -5.47
N ILE A 174 12.90 -9.06 -5.34
CA ILE A 174 13.96 -8.90 -4.35
C ILE A 174 13.47 -7.94 -3.26
N LEU A 175 13.42 -8.43 -2.01
CA LEU A 175 13.22 -7.60 -0.81
C LEU A 175 12.01 -6.63 -0.91
N GLY A 176 10.87 -7.07 -1.45
CA GLY A 176 9.65 -6.27 -1.52
C GLY A 176 9.66 -5.13 -2.56
N GLU A 177 10.56 -5.16 -3.55
CA GLU A 177 10.74 -4.09 -4.55
C GLU A 177 9.44 -3.63 -5.24
N TYR A 178 8.49 -4.54 -5.47
CA TYR A 178 7.21 -4.23 -6.12
C TYR A 178 6.16 -3.56 -5.21
N VAL A 179 6.43 -3.48 -3.90
CA VAL A 179 5.52 -2.90 -2.90
C VAL A 179 6.07 -1.58 -2.36
N LYS A 180 7.39 -1.54 -2.10
CA LYS A 180 8.04 -0.50 -1.28
C LYS A 180 7.95 0.93 -1.80
N GLY A 181 8.02 1.12 -3.12
CA GLY A 181 8.32 2.45 -3.65
C GLY A 181 9.61 3.01 -3.03
N ASN A 182 9.51 4.14 -2.33
CA ASN A 182 10.60 4.79 -1.58
C ASN A 182 10.72 4.38 -0.10
N TYR A 183 10.00 3.36 0.37
CA TYR A 183 10.12 2.87 1.76
C TYR A 183 11.52 2.32 2.04
N SER A 184 12.11 2.70 3.17
CA SER A 184 13.42 2.26 3.64
C SER A 184 13.29 1.37 4.88
N ASP A 185 13.81 0.14 4.79
CA ASP A 185 13.90 -0.79 5.93
C ASP A 185 14.74 -0.23 7.11
N THR A 186 15.48 0.87 6.91
CA THR A 186 16.30 1.51 7.95
C THR A 186 15.70 2.80 8.50
N TYR A 187 14.98 3.56 7.67
CA TYR A 187 14.61 4.95 7.99
C TYR A 187 13.10 5.19 8.01
N SER A 188 12.30 4.35 7.36
CA SER A 188 10.85 4.49 7.35
C SER A 188 10.24 3.99 8.65
N ASN A 189 9.08 4.53 9.02
CA ASN A 189 8.30 4.01 10.12
C ASN A 189 7.54 2.76 9.66
N GLU A 190 7.59 1.68 10.42
CA GLU A 190 6.89 0.41 10.12
C GLU A 190 5.37 0.60 9.94
N THR A 191 4.77 1.66 10.51
CA THR A 191 3.34 1.98 10.32
C THR A 191 3.02 2.72 9.01
N ASP A 192 4.04 3.07 8.21
CA ASP A 192 3.84 3.83 6.97
C ASP A 192 3.20 2.95 5.89
N ILE A 193 3.61 1.67 5.84
CA ILE A 193 3.05 0.66 4.94
C ILE A 193 2.62 -0.59 5.72
N GLU A 194 1.32 -0.77 5.84
CA GLU A 194 0.69 -1.84 6.60
C GLU A 194 -0.29 -2.62 5.73
N GLY A 195 -0.69 -3.80 6.19
CA GLY A 195 -1.75 -4.53 5.53
C GLY A 195 -2.20 -5.76 6.27
N ILE A 196 -3.18 -6.44 5.68
CA ILE A 196 -3.88 -7.56 6.29
C ILE A 196 -4.15 -8.65 5.25
N ALA A 197 -3.81 -9.88 5.62
CA ALA A 197 -4.08 -11.07 4.83
C ALA A 197 -5.57 -11.45 4.93
N MET A 198 -6.41 -10.82 4.12
CA MET A 198 -7.87 -10.95 4.20
C MET A 198 -8.54 -10.60 2.86
N ASN A 199 -9.67 -11.22 2.55
CA ASN A 199 -10.50 -10.81 1.40
C ASN A 199 -11.41 -9.63 1.77
N MET A 200 -11.91 -8.94 0.75
CA MET A 200 -12.75 -7.74 0.89
C MET A 200 -13.97 -7.97 1.78
N ASN A 201 -14.74 -9.03 1.53
CA ASN A 201 -15.97 -9.31 2.29
C ASN A 201 -15.68 -9.52 3.79
N THR A 202 -14.60 -10.25 4.09
CA THR A 202 -14.18 -10.50 5.47
C THR A 202 -13.72 -9.20 6.12
N PHE A 203 -12.91 -8.38 5.43
CA PHE A 203 -12.44 -7.09 5.94
C PHE A 203 -13.61 -6.14 6.23
N ASN A 204 -14.55 -5.99 5.30
CA ASN A 204 -15.72 -5.11 5.45
C ASN A 204 -16.67 -5.53 6.59
N SER A 205 -16.61 -6.81 7.00
CA SER A 205 -17.41 -7.35 8.11
C SER A 205 -16.61 -7.53 9.41
N ALA A 206 -15.30 -7.30 9.38
CA ALA A 206 -14.41 -7.51 10.51
C ALA A 206 -14.61 -6.42 11.57
N THR A 207 -14.36 -6.78 12.83
CA THR A 207 -14.30 -5.79 13.91
C THR A 207 -12.93 -5.12 13.92
N GLN A 208 -12.88 -3.88 14.41
CA GLN A 208 -11.63 -3.16 14.63
C GLN A 208 -10.62 -3.97 15.47
N GLN A 209 -11.08 -4.72 16.48
CA GLN A 209 -10.22 -5.59 17.29
C GLN A 209 -9.60 -6.72 16.45
N LEU A 210 -10.38 -7.34 15.56
CA LEU A 210 -9.88 -8.39 14.68
C LEU A 210 -8.87 -7.84 13.67
N ILE A 211 -9.13 -6.65 13.12
CA ILE A 211 -8.20 -5.97 12.22
C ILE A 211 -6.90 -5.65 12.97
N GLN A 212 -6.98 -5.04 14.16
CA GLN A 212 -5.82 -4.75 15.00
C GLN A 212 -4.98 -5.98 15.33
N GLN A 213 -5.61 -7.15 15.53
CA GLN A 213 -4.91 -8.40 15.82
C GLN A 213 -4.23 -9.03 14.60
N LYS A 214 -4.71 -8.75 13.39
CA LYS A 214 -4.29 -9.45 12.17
C LYS A 214 -3.49 -8.58 11.19
N GLN A 215 -3.68 -7.27 11.25
CA GLN A 215 -2.91 -6.32 10.46
C GLN A 215 -1.45 -6.33 10.93
N GLN A 216 -0.53 -6.02 10.04
CA GLN A 216 0.88 -5.89 10.38
C GLN A 216 1.62 -4.98 9.38
N PRO A 217 2.77 -4.44 9.78
CA PRO A 217 3.74 -3.85 8.84
C PRO A 217 4.08 -4.83 7.72
N LEU A 218 4.02 -4.36 6.47
CA LEU A 218 4.33 -5.23 5.32
C LEU A 218 5.81 -5.60 5.27
N GLU A 219 6.68 -4.83 5.93
CA GLU A 219 8.11 -5.10 6.04
C GLU A 219 8.44 -6.50 6.54
N LEU A 220 7.61 -7.04 7.44
CA LEU A 220 7.80 -8.37 8.00
C LEU A 220 7.79 -9.48 6.95
N PHE A 221 7.21 -9.25 5.77
CA PHE A 221 7.14 -10.26 4.71
C PHE A 221 8.38 -10.31 3.81
N TRP A 222 9.16 -9.23 3.70
CA TRP A 222 10.38 -9.21 2.88
C TRP A 222 11.67 -9.04 3.67
N ARG A 223 11.58 -8.70 4.96
CA ARG A 223 12.76 -8.58 5.81
C ARG A 223 13.44 -9.95 5.98
N ILE A 224 14.74 -9.98 5.71
CA ILE A 224 15.58 -11.13 6.09
C ILE A 224 15.87 -10.98 7.58
N LEU A 225 15.10 -11.69 8.41
CA LEU A 225 15.40 -11.79 9.83
C LEU A 225 16.58 -12.73 10.02
N GLY A 226 17.67 -12.21 10.60
CA GLY A 226 18.76 -13.05 11.11
C GLY A 226 18.25 -13.91 12.26
N ILE A 227 18.43 -15.22 12.15
CA ILE A 227 18.02 -16.15 13.20
C ILE A 227 19.26 -16.53 14.01
N LEU A 228 19.31 -16.06 15.25
CA LEU A 228 20.28 -16.52 16.24
C LEU A 228 19.84 -17.88 16.78
N ASN A 229 20.35 -18.95 16.17
CA ASN A 229 19.99 -20.32 16.55
C ASN A 229 20.56 -20.73 17.93
N LYS A 230 21.73 -20.20 18.31
CA LYS A 230 22.41 -20.53 19.58
C LYS A 230 23.42 -19.45 19.96
N ALA A 231 23.47 -19.08 21.24
CA ALA A 231 24.58 -18.31 21.80
C ALA A 231 25.24 -19.12 22.92
N ASN A 232 26.47 -19.58 22.71
CA ASN A 232 27.26 -20.22 23.77
C ASN A 232 28.17 -19.18 24.41
N VAL A 233 28.04 -18.96 25.71
CA VAL A 233 28.94 -18.10 26.47
C VAL A 233 29.87 -18.98 27.30
N ILE A 234 31.17 -18.98 26.98
CA ILE A 234 32.20 -19.61 27.82
C ILE A 234 33.00 -18.50 28.50
N ALA A 235 32.69 -18.21 29.76
CA ALA A 235 33.48 -17.30 30.57
C ALA A 235 34.69 -18.04 31.15
N LYS A 236 35.89 -17.81 30.61
CA LYS A 236 37.14 -18.21 31.26
C LYS A 236 37.52 -17.16 32.30
N VAL A 237 37.31 -17.45 33.58
CA VAL A 237 37.89 -16.64 34.66
C VAL A 237 39.40 -16.89 34.67
N SER A 238 40.16 -15.94 34.15
CA SER A 238 41.62 -15.93 34.25
C SER A 238 42.03 -15.01 35.40
N MET A 239 43.02 -15.41 36.19
CA MET A 239 43.64 -14.53 37.20
C MET A 239 44.53 -13.44 36.57
N THR A 240 44.66 -13.41 35.24
CA THR A 240 45.35 -12.36 34.49
C THR A 240 44.34 -11.44 33.79
N LYS A 241 44.72 -10.16 33.59
CA LYS A 241 43.91 -9.11 32.91
C LYS A 241 43.67 -9.41 31.42
N THR A 242 43.11 -10.55 31.06
CA THR A 242 42.70 -10.84 29.68
C THR A 242 41.28 -10.32 29.45
N LYS A 243 41.06 -9.64 28.31
CA LYS A 243 39.72 -9.22 27.87
C LYS A 243 38.83 -10.45 27.63
N LEU A 244 37.58 -10.39 28.07
CA LEU A 244 36.57 -11.38 27.70
C LEU A 244 36.33 -11.31 26.17
N SER A 245 36.22 -12.47 25.54
CA SER A 245 35.84 -12.61 24.13
C SER A 245 34.67 -13.59 24.02
N PHE A 246 33.72 -13.29 23.14
CA PHE A 246 32.53 -14.12 22.88
C PHE A 246 32.50 -14.53 21.40
N ILE A 247 31.98 -15.72 21.13
CA ILE A 247 31.71 -16.21 19.77
C ILE A 247 30.20 -16.33 19.62
N LEU A 248 29.65 -15.67 18.62
CA LEU A 248 28.26 -15.79 18.22
C LEU A 248 28.20 -16.61 16.93
N GLU A 249 27.33 -17.61 16.91
CA GLU A 249 27.09 -18.47 15.74
C GLU A 249 25.61 -18.33 15.34
N GLY A 250 25.34 -18.00 14.08
CA GLY A 250 23.97 -17.86 13.58
C GLY A 250 23.92 -17.86 12.05
N GLN A 251 22.70 -17.83 11.51
CA GLN A 251 22.46 -17.75 10.06
C GLN A 251 21.84 -16.40 9.72
N ASN A 252 22.28 -15.81 8.60
CA ASN A 252 21.84 -14.48 8.16
C ASN A 252 21.98 -13.41 9.26
N MET A 253 22.98 -13.57 10.14
CA MET A 253 23.33 -12.59 11.17
C MET A 253 23.92 -11.38 10.47
N ILE A 254 23.15 -10.31 10.36
CA ILE A 254 23.61 -9.03 9.81
C ILE A 254 24.31 -8.29 10.96
N SER A 255 25.56 -7.85 10.74
CA SER A 255 26.39 -7.12 11.72
C SER A 255 26.08 -5.64 11.76
#